data_AF-A0A841KP83-F1
#
_entry.id   AF-A0A841KP83-F1
#
_cell.length_a   1.000
_cell.length_b   1.000
_cell.length_c   1.000
_cell.angle_alpha   90.00
_cell.angle_beta   90.00
_cell.angle_gamma   90.00
#
_symmetry.space_group_name_H-M   'P 1'
#
loop_
_entity.id
_entity.type
_entity.pdbx_description
1 polymer ?
#
loop_
_entity_poly.entity_id
_entity_poly.type
_entity_poly.pdbx_seq_one_letter_code
_entity_poly.pdbx_strand_id
1 'polypeptide(L)'
;MKKLIIWLCLMLLLMNPIASYGDLNGPYRDGFIEGYVKAIYEQEIAIEEYDGTVHRLSFDPKAALTIDSVPVTLKDFKPGMEVYGDLKGKRLNTLESFSTDNPGYIPPGGKVRTGIVRTIDRDQITIQTAIGTKETYFSSPATIALKKGANISLSSLYEGDRVKLYFDEMDANFISRMEIEGDSILVKDLYRGKLTISNQLDNQIVLENVERIRNGKWEDVQATMSIPYTTDLPLYSGGQKISYQNLKYYKGKTVYMAVKDFFGKNRAEKMIIKGQYESDFSDKIEDVNWYTQALELGNNRNLNFHEGTIIVKNGRLVDIYGINAKADAFVVADGRGSTLTADVIYLYNEDINNSNIGQYNIYAGRLDVILESTVTLKNFYVLNQNEWESFSKEKELYYDNDTFIYDLENGKKVAPKEFYAKDYAVDEDTDYASDRGLKDWHGYIYTDGDRICGIVVQKKLDSLLRQRTSNGVIEKIEDDALLGWTMYIKDGKDWSARKEQWMAKNSTFKVTLDEALIMKDDKVIQPDELKPGDRLYIVRDDMEGKVVLVK
;
A
#
# COMPACT_ATOMS: atom_id res chain seq x y z
N MET A 1 -7.76 71.88 -5.73
CA MET A 1 -7.07 71.59 -7.01
C MET A 1 -5.59 71.26 -6.84
N LYS A 2 -4.78 72.02 -6.09
CA LYS A 2 -3.33 71.73 -5.93
C LYS A 2 -3.00 70.37 -5.27
N LYS A 3 -3.78 69.92 -4.28
CA LYS A 3 -3.57 68.61 -3.63
C LYS A 3 -3.93 67.41 -4.52
N LEU A 4 -4.90 67.60 -5.44
CA LEU A 4 -5.32 66.55 -6.37
C LEU A 4 -4.28 66.33 -7.47
N ILE A 5 -3.65 67.42 -7.94
CA ILE A 5 -2.58 67.36 -8.94
C ILE A 5 -1.31 66.72 -8.36
N ILE A 6 -0.98 67.00 -7.09
CA ILE A 6 0.16 66.37 -6.41
C ILE A 6 -0.08 64.87 -6.22
N TRP A 7 -1.29 64.45 -5.87
CA TRP A 7 -1.64 63.03 -5.79
C TRP A 7 -1.64 62.33 -7.14
N LEU A 8 -2.10 63.01 -8.20
CA LEU A 8 -2.06 62.46 -9.57
C LEU A 8 -0.61 62.31 -10.06
N CYS A 9 0.27 63.27 -9.77
CA CYS A 9 1.69 63.17 -10.10
C CYS A 9 2.41 62.07 -9.27
N LEU A 10 2.06 61.88 -8.00
CA LEU A 10 2.62 60.79 -7.19
C LEU A 10 2.14 59.41 -7.67
N MET A 11 0.88 59.29 -8.09
CA MET A 11 0.37 58.04 -8.66
C MET A 11 1.02 57.73 -10.02
N LEU A 12 1.27 58.75 -10.86
CA LEU A 12 2.00 58.58 -12.13
C LEU A 12 3.48 58.21 -11.93
N LEU A 13 4.09 58.59 -10.81
CA LEU A 13 5.44 58.16 -10.42
C LEU A 13 5.48 56.74 -9.82
N LEU A 14 4.40 56.27 -9.21
CA LEU A 14 4.29 54.93 -8.60
C LEU A 14 3.74 53.85 -9.56
N MET A 15 3.13 54.23 -10.69
CA MET A 15 2.60 53.30 -11.70
C MET A 15 3.54 53.03 -12.88
N ASN A 16 4.79 53.47 -12.80
CA ASN A 16 5.86 52.88 -13.61
C ASN A 16 6.58 51.85 -12.75
N PRO A 17 6.20 50.55 -12.78
CA PRO A 17 7.22 49.56 -12.55
C PRO A 17 8.28 49.86 -13.62
N ILE A 18 9.44 50.36 -13.19
CA ILE A 18 10.64 50.14 -13.99
C ILE A 18 10.82 48.63 -13.91
N ALA A 19 10.11 47.92 -14.78
CA ALA A 19 10.50 46.60 -15.19
C ALA A 19 11.87 46.83 -15.82
N SER A 20 12.91 46.66 -15.03
CA SER A 20 14.24 46.40 -15.55
C SER A 20 14.09 45.07 -16.27
N TYR A 21 13.63 45.12 -17.51
CA TYR A 21 13.76 43.99 -18.41
C TYR A 21 15.25 43.73 -18.50
N GLY A 22 15.68 42.56 -18.04
CA GLY A 22 17.04 42.08 -18.25
C GLY A 22 17.41 42.31 -19.71
N ASP A 23 18.53 42.97 -19.95
CA ASP A 23 18.96 43.31 -21.28
C ASP A 23 19.29 41.99 -22.00
N LEU A 24 18.38 41.52 -22.85
CA LEU A 24 18.58 40.33 -23.69
C LEU A 24 19.86 40.40 -24.54
N ASN A 25 20.46 41.58 -24.70
CA ASN A 25 21.74 41.77 -25.35
C ASN A 25 22.87 42.23 -24.43
N GLY A 26 22.65 42.31 -23.12
CA GLY A 26 23.61 42.75 -22.11
C GLY A 26 24.96 42.05 -22.27
N PRO A 27 25.01 40.70 -22.23
CA PRO A 27 26.26 39.97 -22.39
C PRO A 27 27.00 40.21 -23.70
N TYR A 28 26.29 40.46 -24.80
CA TYR A 28 26.90 40.71 -26.11
C TYR A 28 27.42 42.14 -26.26
N ARG A 29 26.87 43.10 -25.49
CA ARG A 29 27.36 44.48 -25.44
C ARG A 29 28.51 44.62 -24.47
N ASP A 30 28.38 44.00 -23.31
CA ASP A 30 29.28 44.18 -22.19
C ASP A 30 30.50 43.25 -22.33
N GLY A 31 30.39 42.21 -23.17
CA GLY A 31 31.50 41.36 -23.58
C GLY A 31 31.83 40.26 -22.56
N PHE A 32 30.95 40.02 -21.59
CA PHE A 32 31.05 38.93 -20.61
C PHE A 32 29.66 38.48 -20.17
N ILE A 33 29.56 37.31 -19.54
CA ILE A 33 28.35 36.77 -18.93
C ILE A 33 28.69 36.18 -17.57
N GLU A 34 27.80 36.36 -16.60
CA GLU A 34 27.90 35.77 -15.26
C GLU A 34 26.55 35.18 -14.83
N GLY A 35 26.56 34.03 -14.17
CA GLY A 35 25.34 33.35 -13.75
C GLY A 35 25.52 31.87 -13.50
N TYR A 36 24.43 31.09 -13.60
CA TYR A 36 24.43 29.66 -13.34
C TYR A 36 24.25 28.84 -14.62
N VAL A 37 24.98 27.73 -14.74
CA VAL A 37 24.76 26.76 -15.82
C VAL A 37 23.36 26.15 -15.68
N LYS A 38 22.51 26.34 -16.68
CA LYS A 38 21.17 25.75 -16.73
C LYS A 38 21.15 24.39 -17.41
N ALA A 39 21.89 24.28 -18.52
CA ALA A 39 22.00 23.06 -19.31
C ALA A 39 23.25 23.09 -20.20
N ILE A 40 23.75 21.91 -20.57
CA ILE A 40 24.93 21.72 -21.43
C ILE A 40 24.51 20.91 -22.67
N TYR A 41 24.93 21.38 -23.84
CA TYR A 41 24.71 20.74 -25.14
C TYR A 41 26.05 20.39 -25.80
N GLU A 42 26.04 19.72 -26.96
CA GLU A 42 27.28 19.22 -27.59
C GLU A 42 28.32 20.31 -27.91
N GLN A 43 27.88 21.52 -28.27
CA GLN A 43 28.77 22.65 -28.62
C GLN A 43 28.30 23.99 -28.04
N GLU A 44 27.36 23.96 -27.10
CA GLU A 44 26.72 25.13 -26.55
C GLU A 44 26.42 24.94 -25.06
N ILE A 45 26.31 26.05 -24.35
CA ILE A 45 25.92 26.09 -22.94
C ILE A 45 24.77 27.07 -22.77
N ALA A 46 23.80 26.72 -21.92
CA ALA A 46 22.77 27.65 -21.48
C ALA A 46 23.15 28.18 -20.09
N ILE A 47 23.27 29.51 -19.98
CA ILE A 47 23.60 30.22 -18.74
C ILE A 47 22.40 31.10 -18.37
N GLU A 48 21.99 31.02 -17.11
CA GLU A 48 20.97 31.88 -16.50
C GLU A 48 21.67 32.97 -15.68
N GLU A 49 21.56 34.22 -16.10
CA GLU A 49 22.09 35.37 -15.35
C GLU A 49 21.31 35.57 -14.04
N TYR A 50 21.87 36.35 -13.12
CA TYR A 50 21.25 36.58 -11.80
C TYR A 50 19.88 37.27 -11.86
N ASP A 51 19.56 37.94 -12.98
CA ASP A 51 18.25 38.55 -13.23
C ASP A 51 17.21 37.57 -13.81
N GLY A 52 17.58 36.30 -14.00
CA GLY A 52 16.75 35.22 -14.53
C GLY A 52 16.71 35.12 -16.06
N THR A 53 17.44 35.97 -16.78
CA THR A 53 17.56 35.85 -18.25
C THR A 53 18.44 34.67 -18.64
N VAL A 54 18.05 33.95 -19.69
CA VAL A 54 18.76 32.74 -20.13
C VAL A 54 19.37 32.94 -21.51
N HIS A 55 20.68 32.70 -21.62
CA HIS A 55 21.44 32.83 -22.85
C HIS A 55 22.02 31.50 -23.27
N ARG A 56 21.85 31.16 -24.55
CA ARG A 56 22.43 29.98 -25.17
C ARG A 56 23.62 30.40 -26.01
N LEU A 57 24.82 30.01 -25.59
CA LEU A 57 26.07 30.49 -26.12
C LEU A 57 26.88 29.35 -26.73
N SER A 58 27.42 29.58 -27.93
CA SER A 58 28.40 28.69 -28.56
C SER A 58 29.82 29.10 -28.18
N PHE A 59 30.77 28.17 -28.27
CA PHE A 59 32.17 28.41 -27.91
C PHE A 59 33.02 28.83 -29.12
N ASP A 60 34.02 29.69 -28.94
CA ASP A 60 35.11 29.87 -29.90
C ASP A 60 35.91 28.55 -30.03
N PRO A 61 36.41 28.15 -31.22
CA PRO A 61 37.22 26.95 -31.37
C PRO A 61 38.46 26.87 -30.47
N LYS A 62 38.92 28.01 -29.93
CA LYS A 62 40.05 28.09 -28.99
C LYS A 62 39.65 28.56 -27.59
N ALA A 63 38.38 28.40 -27.22
CA ALA A 63 37.91 28.85 -25.91
C ALA A 63 38.66 28.15 -24.77
N ALA A 64 39.08 28.94 -23.77
CA ALA A 64 39.71 28.41 -22.56
C ALA A 64 38.64 28.15 -21.50
N LEU A 65 38.52 26.90 -21.05
CA LEU A 65 37.56 26.50 -20.03
C LEU A 65 38.30 26.09 -18.76
N THR A 66 37.94 26.66 -17.62
CA THR A 66 38.58 26.38 -16.34
C THR A 66 37.55 26.16 -15.23
N ILE A 67 37.85 25.26 -14.31
CA ILE A 67 37.17 25.13 -13.01
C ILE A 67 38.25 25.29 -11.94
N ASP A 68 38.10 26.25 -11.03
CA ASP A 68 39.13 26.59 -10.03
C ASP A 68 40.53 26.83 -10.64
N SER A 69 40.56 27.55 -11.75
CA SER A 69 41.76 27.80 -12.56
C SER A 69 42.44 26.53 -13.13
N VAL A 70 41.81 25.36 -13.03
CA VAL A 70 42.27 24.11 -13.66
C VAL A 70 41.62 23.99 -15.05
N PRO A 71 42.39 23.79 -16.13
CA PRO A 71 41.84 23.58 -17.47
C PRO A 71 40.97 22.32 -17.55
N VAL A 72 39.76 22.46 -18.11
CA VAL A 72 38.77 21.37 -18.24
C VAL A 72 38.12 21.36 -19.62
N THR A 73 37.23 20.40 -19.85
CA THR A 73 36.37 20.33 -21.04
C THR A 73 34.94 20.74 -20.72
N LEU A 74 34.13 21.03 -21.75
CA LEU A 74 32.72 21.40 -21.57
C LEU A 74 31.90 20.34 -20.80
N LYS A 75 32.30 19.06 -20.89
CA LYS A 75 31.63 17.95 -20.20
C LYS A 75 31.80 17.98 -18.68
N ASP A 76 32.77 18.74 -18.18
CA ASP A 76 33.10 18.79 -16.76
C ASP A 76 32.25 19.82 -16.00
N PHE A 77 31.61 20.75 -16.72
CA PHE A 77 30.60 21.64 -16.16
C PHE A 77 29.31 20.85 -15.84
N LYS A 78 28.54 21.31 -14.87
CA LYS A 78 27.26 20.71 -14.48
C LYS A 78 26.19 21.78 -14.29
N PRO A 79 24.91 21.47 -14.55
CA PRO A 79 23.82 22.36 -14.16
C PRO A 79 23.92 22.75 -12.69
N GLY A 80 23.72 24.05 -12.40
CA GLY A 80 23.83 24.64 -11.08
C GLY A 80 25.21 25.24 -10.74
N MET A 81 26.25 25.02 -11.55
CA MET A 81 27.55 25.65 -11.34
C MET A 81 27.50 27.14 -11.65
N GLU A 82 28.09 27.96 -10.77
CA GLU A 82 28.29 29.39 -11.03
C GLU A 82 29.44 29.58 -12.01
N VAL A 83 29.23 30.41 -13.02
CA VAL A 83 30.16 30.63 -14.13
C VAL A 83 30.32 32.10 -14.46
N TYR A 84 31.52 32.44 -14.91
CA TYR A 84 31.88 33.71 -15.51
C TYR A 84 32.55 33.43 -16.87
N GLY A 85 32.14 34.10 -17.94
CA GLY A 85 32.74 33.88 -19.25
C GLY A 85 32.87 35.16 -20.07
N ASP A 86 34.02 35.35 -20.72
CA ASP A 86 34.22 36.45 -21.65
C ASP A 86 33.62 36.10 -23.02
N LEU A 87 32.87 37.03 -23.60
CA LEU A 87 32.34 36.92 -24.95
C LEU A 87 33.17 37.71 -25.94
N LYS A 88 33.40 37.09 -27.11
CA LYS A 88 33.88 37.78 -28.31
C LYS A 88 32.79 37.74 -29.37
N GLY A 89 32.03 38.83 -29.47
CA GLY A 89 30.81 38.86 -30.28
C GLY A 89 29.73 37.99 -29.63
N LYS A 90 29.27 36.93 -30.31
CA LYS A 90 28.24 36.00 -29.81
C LYS A 90 28.78 34.64 -29.35
N ARG A 91 30.09 34.53 -29.13
CA ARG A 91 30.74 33.28 -28.75
C ARG A 91 31.56 33.46 -27.49
N LEU A 92 31.55 32.42 -26.64
CA LEU A 92 32.40 32.36 -25.45
C LEU A 92 33.86 32.15 -25.84
N ASN A 93 34.72 33.06 -25.40
CA ASN A 93 36.16 32.99 -25.54
C ASN A 93 36.81 32.38 -24.29
N THR A 94 36.23 32.61 -23.11
CA THR A 94 36.61 31.97 -21.85
C THR A 94 35.34 31.52 -21.12
N LEU A 95 35.47 30.50 -20.29
CA LEU A 95 34.45 30.14 -19.31
C LEU A 95 35.15 29.60 -18.07
N GLU A 96 35.08 30.37 -16.98
CA GLU A 96 35.56 30.00 -15.67
C GLU A 96 34.37 29.61 -14.79
N SER A 97 34.54 28.58 -13.99
CA SER A 97 33.62 28.22 -12.91
C SER A 97 34.39 28.04 -11.61
N PHE A 98 33.68 28.21 -10.52
CA PHE A 98 34.19 27.94 -9.19
C PHE A 98 33.53 26.66 -8.67
N SER A 99 34.27 25.80 -7.98
CA SER A 99 33.67 24.75 -7.17
C SER A 99 32.96 25.39 -5.97
N THR A 100 31.80 25.98 -6.20
CA THR A 100 30.84 26.20 -5.14
C THR A 100 30.29 24.83 -4.76
N ASP A 101 30.92 24.23 -3.74
CA ASP A 101 30.29 23.21 -2.94
C ASP A 101 28.95 23.79 -2.48
N ASN A 102 27.85 23.34 -3.08
CA ASN A 102 26.61 23.23 -2.35
C ASN A 102 26.60 21.79 -1.81
N PRO A 103 27.36 21.51 -0.73
CA PRO A 103 27.54 20.16 -0.25
C PRO A 103 26.18 19.64 0.19
N GLY A 104 25.64 18.67 -0.54
CA GLY A 104 24.34 18.05 -0.24
C GLY A 104 23.27 18.16 -1.33
N TYR A 105 23.51 18.89 -2.44
CA TYR A 105 22.57 18.84 -3.56
C TYR A 105 22.59 17.45 -4.22
N ILE A 106 21.44 16.78 -4.20
CA ILE A 106 21.15 15.60 -5.01
C ILE A 106 20.03 15.96 -5.99
N PRO A 107 20.00 15.37 -7.21
CA PRO A 107 18.82 15.50 -8.06
C PRO A 107 17.60 14.92 -7.33
N PRO A 108 16.37 15.38 -7.64
CA PRO A 108 15.14 14.78 -7.11
C PRO A 108 15.12 13.25 -7.30
N GLY A 109 14.79 12.52 -6.25
CA GLY A 109 14.89 11.06 -6.18
C GLY A 109 16.32 10.49 -6.23
N GLY A 110 17.35 11.32 -6.04
CA GLY A 110 18.76 10.92 -6.14
C GLY A 110 19.22 10.02 -5.00
N LYS A 111 18.58 10.12 -3.82
CA LYS A 111 18.81 9.23 -2.68
C LYS A 111 17.75 8.13 -2.71
N VAL A 112 18.23 6.89 -2.65
CA VAL A 112 17.38 5.70 -2.65
C VAL A 112 17.65 4.88 -1.39
N ARG A 113 16.58 4.36 -0.80
CA ARG A 113 16.62 3.37 0.29
C ARG A 113 15.71 2.21 -0.07
N THR A 114 16.09 1.00 0.29
CA THR A 114 15.31 -0.22 0.00
C THR A 114 15.25 -1.08 1.23
N GLY A 115 14.07 -1.61 1.51
CA GLY A 115 13.86 -2.46 2.67
C GLY A 115 12.46 -3.08 2.71
N ILE A 116 12.20 -3.81 3.78
CA ILE A 116 10.90 -4.41 4.09
C ILE A 116 10.23 -3.55 5.16
N VAL A 117 8.97 -3.18 4.96
CA VAL A 117 8.17 -2.44 5.95
C VAL A 117 8.00 -3.28 7.20
N ARG A 118 8.39 -2.73 8.34
CA ARG A 118 8.29 -3.37 9.66
C ARG A 118 7.14 -2.83 10.48
N THR A 119 6.99 -1.51 10.51
CA THR A 119 5.91 -0.86 11.23
C THR A 119 5.41 0.31 10.39
N ILE A 120 4.12 0.55 10.49
CA ILE A 120 3.43 1.71 9.92
C ILE A 120 2.70 2.37 11.09
N ASP A 121 3.03 3.63 11.36
CA ASP A 121 2.34 4.44 12.34
C ASP A 121 2.02 5.82 11.75
N ARG A 122 0.81 5.95 11.20
CA ARG A 122 0.34 7.13 10.47
C ARG A 122 1.37 7.47 9.40
N ASP A 123 1.93 8.68 9.43
CA ASP A 123 2.92 9.12 8.47
C ASP A 123 4.30 8.47 8.67
N GLN A 124 4.57 7.81 9.80
CA GLN A 124 5.85 7.19 10.12
C GLN A 124 5.93 5.74 9.59
N ILE A 125 6.95 5.47 8.76
CA ILE A 125 7.20 4.15 8.17
C ILE A 125 8.60 3.69 8.56
N THR A 126 8.69 2.56 9.28
CA THR A 126 9.97 1.93 9.59
C THR A 126 10.22 0.79 8.61
N ILE A 127 11.37 0.83 7.92
CA ILE A 127 11.82 -0.25 7.05
C ILE A 127 13.03 -0.96 7.66
N GLN A 128 13.20 -2.23 7.34
CA GLN A 128 14.44 -2.95 7.57
C GLN A 128 15.19 -3.14 6.27
N THR A 129 16.43 -2.68 6.22
CA THR A 129 17.31 -2.81 5.05
C THR A 129 17.84 -4.24 4.90
N ALA A 130 18.46 -4.55 3.76
CA ALA A 130 19.02 -5.88 3.49
C ALA A 130 20.11 -6.30 4.51
N ILE A 131 20.80 -5.35 5.13
CA ILE A 131 21.82 -5.59 6.17
C ILE A 131 21.22 -5.71 7.58
N GLY A 132 19.89 -5.62 7.71
CA GLY A 132 19.17 -5.81 8.97
C GLY A 132 18.95 -4.54 9.80
N THR A 133 19.48 -3.39 9.37
CA THR A 133 19.29 -2.10 10.04
C THR A 133 17.84 -1.63 9.93
N LYS A 134 17.25 -1.15 11.04
CA LYS A 134 15.93 -0.51 11.05
C LYS A 134 16.10 1.00 10.86
N GLU A 135 15.40 1.55 9.90
CA GLU A 135 15.43 2.98 9.56
C GLU A 135 13.99 3.50 9.46
N THR A 136 13.77 4.72 9.95
CA THR A 136 12.44 5.32 10.02
C THR A 136 12.37 6.56 9.15
N TYR A 137 11.30 6.63 8.35
CA TYR A 137 11.03 7.67 7.38
C TYR A 137 9.60 8.17 7.52
N PHE A 138 9.30 9.31 6.91
CA PHE A 138 8.00 9.97 7.01
C PHE A 138 7.38 10.14 5.63
N SER A 139 6.08 9.90 5.54
CA SER A 139 5.27 10.24 4.38
C SER A 139 4.63 11.62 4.57
N SER A 140 4.14 12.19 3.48
CA SER A 140 3.36 13.43 3.48
C SER A 140 2.27 13.33 2.42
N PRO A 141 1.32 14.27 2.36
CA PRO A 141 0.35 14.33 1.26
C PRO A 141 0.98 14.46 -0.13
N ALA A 142 2.25 14.88 -0.23
CA ALA A 142 3.00 14.95 -1.49
C ALA A 142 3.74 13.65 -1.85
N THR A 143 3.77 12.66 -0.94
CA THR A 143 4.44 11.38 -1.19
C THR A 143 3.69 10.59 -2.25
N ILE A 144 4.36 10.25 -3.35
CA ILE A 144 3.78 9.46 -4.44
C ILE A 144 4.00 7.97 -4.15
N ALA A 145 2.94 7.19 -3.98
CA ALA A 145 3.03 5.73 -3.81
C ALA A 145 2.71 5.02 -5.12
N LEU A 146 3.66 4.23 -5.64
CA LEU A 146 3.52 3.49 -6.88
C LEU A 146 3.52 1.98 -6.62
N LYS A 147 2.57 1.26 -7.20
CA LYS A 147 2.56 -0.21 -7.24
C LYS A 147 2.32 -0.68 -8.66
N LYS A 148 3.22 -1.52 -9.18
CA LYS A 148 3.24 -1.93 -10.61
C LYS A 148 3.22 -0.74 -11.58
N GLY A 149 3.84 0.38 -11.19
CA GLY A 149 3.89 1.61 -11.98
C GLY A 149 2.64 2.49 -11.93
N ALA A 150 1.55 2.06 -11.28
CA ALA A 150 0.35 2.88 -11.09
C ALA A 150 0.41 3.63 -9.76
N ASN A 151 -0.07 4.88 -9.75
CA ASN A 151 -0.23 5.66 -8.52
C ASN A 151 -1.41 5.10 -7.71
N ILE A 152 -1.14 4.77 -6.45
CA ILE A 152 -2.10 4.18 -5.51
C ILE A 152 -2.10 4.96 -4.20
N SER A 153 -3.12 4.75 -3.39
CA SER A 153 -3.16 5.29 -2.04
C SER A 153 -2.07 4.66 -1.17
N LEU A 154 -1.47 5.46 -0.29
CA LEU A 154 -0.46 4.96 0.65
C LEU A 154 -1.09 3.99 1.69
N SER A 155 -2.41 4.06 1.89
CA SER A 155 -3.14 3.13 2.75
C SER A 155 -3.13 1.68 2.26
N SER A 156 -2.80 1.43 0.98
CA SER A 156 -2.58 0.09 0.42
C SER A 156 -1.26 -0.55 0.87
N LEU A 157 -0.44 0.15 1.67
CA LEU A 157 0.82 -0.36 2.23
C LEU A 157 0.55 -1.32 3.40
N TYR A 158 1.28 -2.42 3.44
CA TYR A 158 1.25 -3.40 4.52
C TYR A 158 2.62 -3.61 5.17
N GLU A 159 2.62 -4.01 6.43
CA GLU A 159 3.78 -4.66 7.05
C GLU A 159 4.19 -5.89 6.23
N GLY A 160 5.49 -6.06 6.00
CA GLY A 160 6.05 -7.10 5.13
C GLY A 160 6.14 -6.71 3.65
N ASP A 161 5.60 -5.57 3.21
CA ASP A 161 5.85 -5.08 1.85
C ASP A 161 7.32 -4.73 1.65
N ARG A 162 7.85 -5.05 0.46
CA ARG A 162 9.16 -4.54 0.05
C ARG A 162 8.97 -3.21 -0.66
N VAL A 163 9.71 -2.20 -0.22
CA VAL A 163 9.61 -0.85 -0.74
C VAL A 163 10.97 -0.30 -1.16
N LYS A 164 10.94 0.57 -2.15
CA LYS A 164 12.04 1.45 -2.52
C LYS A 164 11.60 2.90 -2.34
N LEU A 165 12.30 3.61 -1.45
CA LEU A 165 12.03 4.98 -1.08
C LEU A 165 12.99 5.91 -1.80
N TYR A 166 12.46 6.96 -2.40
CA TYR A 166 13.18 8.02 -3.08
C TYR A 166 13.06 9.30 -2.26
N PHE A 167 14.15 10.07 -2.23
CA PHE A 167 14.25 11.34 -1.52
C PHE A 167 14.87 12.40 -2.43
N ASP A 168 14.42 13.63 -2.27
CA ASP A 168 14.84 14.76 -3.09
C ASP A 168 15.98 15.57 -2.44
N GLU A 169 16.29 15.31 -1.16
CA GLU A 169 17.40 15.92 -0.43
C GLU A 169 18.23 14.85 0.29
N MET A 170 19.53 15.11 0.47
CA MET A 170 20.48 14.14 1.05
C MET A 170 20.12 13.75 2.49
N ASP A 171 19.69 14.72 3.29
CA ASP A 171 19.35 14.52 4.70
C ASP A 171 17.84 14.42 4.95
N ALA A 172 17.02 14.41 3.90
CA ALA A 172 15.59 14.23 4.04
C ALA A 172 15.26 12.85 4.62
N ASN A 173 14.32 12.88 5.57
CA ASN A 173 13.59 11.72 6.08
C ASN A 173 12.16 11.64 5.49
N PHE A 174 11.72 12.66 4.73
CA PHE A 174 10.45 12.67 4.02
C PHE A 174 10.58 11.97 2.66
N ILE A 175 9.71 10.99 2.43
CA ILE A 175 9.68 10.20 1.20
C ILE A 175 9.02 11.03 0.10
N SER A 176 9.73 11.32 -0.98
CA SER A 176 9.12 11.97 -2.16
C SER A 176 8.34 10.97 -3.01
N ARG A 177 8.90 9.77 -3.19
CA ARG A 177 8.25 8.67 -3.92
C ARG A 177 8.56 7.32 -3.28
N MET A 178 7.54 6.47 -3.17
CA MET A 178 7.64 5.09 -2.73
C MET A 178 7.25 4.16 -3.88
N GLU A 179 8.13 3.24 -4.25
CA GLU A 179 7.77 2.08 -5.07
C GLU A 179 7.50 0.88 -4.17
N ILE A 180 6.28 0.37 -4.20
CA ILE A 180 5.84 -0.84 -3.48
C ILE A 180 5.94 -2.02 -4.44
N GLU A 181 6.64 -3.08 -4.03
CA GLU A 181 6.74 -4.31 -4.81
C GLU A 181 5.34 -4.91 -5.03
N GLY A 182 5.11 -5.50 -6.21
CA GLY A 182 3.84 -6.12 -6.55
C GLY A 182 3.60 -7.45 -5.82
N ASP A 183 2.70 -8.25 -6.39
CA ASP A 183 2.18 -9.46 -5.74
C ASP A 183 3.22 -10.58 -5.54
N SER A 184 4.42 -10.45 -6.12
CA SER A 184 5.56 -11.36 -5.88
C SER A 184 5.97 -11.43 -4.41
N ILE A 185 5.60 -10.44 -3.60
CA ILE A 185 5.89 -10.43 -2.18
C ILE A 185 4.92 -11.32 -1.36
N LEU A 186 3.78 -11.70 -1.92
CA LEU A 186 2.77 -12.51 -1.25
C LEU A 186 3.23 -13.97 -1.13
N VAL A 187 2.93 -14.57 0.01
CA VAL A 187 3.06 -16.02 0.23
C VAL A 187 2.01 -16.70 -0.63
N LYS A 188 2.47 -17.48 -1.61
CA LYS A 188 1.63 -18.24 -2.52
C LYS A 188 0.99 -19.43 -1.82
N ASP A 189 1.81 -20.18 -1.09
CA ASP A 189 1.41 -21.36 -0.31
C ASP A 189 2.37 -21.57 0.87
N LEU A 190 1.86 -22.20 1.92
CA LEU A 190 2.68 -22.85 2.94
C LEU A 190 2.69 -24.35 2.67
N TYR A 191 3.89 -24.90 2.45
CA TYR A 191 4.07 -26.32 2.20
C TYR A 191 4.71 -27.02 3.40
N ARG A 192 4.38 -28.30 3.57
CA ARG A 192 5.17 -29.23 4.36
C ARG A 192 5.44 -30.51 3.58
N GLY A 193 6.56 -31.16 3.86
CA GLY A 193 6.89 -32.44 3.25
C GLY A 193 8.16 -33.04 3.85
N LYS A 194 8.45 -34.30 3.56
CA LYS A 194 9.66 -34.99 4.03
C LYS A 194 10.83 -34.68 3.11
N LEU A 195 11.94 -34.20 3.66
CA LEU A 195 13.16 -33.92 2.90
C LEU A 195 13.79 -35.22 2.38
N THR A 196 14.02 -35.33 1.07
CA THR A 196 14.62 -36.54 0.48
C THR A 196 16.04 -36.31 0.01
N ILE A 197 16.23 -35.28 -0.80
CA ILE A 197 17.49 -34.90 -1.42
C ILE A 197 17.59 -33.38 -1.36
N SER A 198 18.72 -32.86 -0.88
CA SER A 198 19.11 -31.49 -1.15
C SER A 198 20.22 -31.52 -2.21
N ASN A 199 19.92 -30.99 -3.40
CA ASN A 199 20.96 -30.76 -4.39
C ASN A 199 21.55 -29.37 -4.13
N GLN A 200 22.67 -29.35 -3.40
CA GLN A 200 23.35 -28.11 -3.01
C GLN A 200 23.98 -27.39 -4.21
N LEU A 201 24.23 -28.07 -5.34
CA LEU A 201 24.77 -27.43 -6.54
C LEU A 201 23.71 -26.57 -7.24
N ASP A 202 22.45 -27.02 -7.24
CA ASP A 202 21.35 -26.34 -7.93
C ASP A 202 20.48 -25.49 -6.99
N ASN A 203 20.84 -25.41 -5.70
CA ASN A 203 20.04 -24.76 -4.65
C ASN A 203 18.56 -25.20 -4.69
N GLN A 204 18.34 -26.51 -4.79
CA GLN A 204 17.02 -27.12 -4.78
C GLN A 204 16.90 -28.17 -3.69
N ILE A 205 15.74 -28.20 -3.03
CA ILE A 205 15.36 -29.32 -2.19
C ILE A 205 14.25 -30.13 -2.86
N VAL A 206 14.28 -31.43 -2.66
CA VAL A 206 13.22 -32.35 -3.05
C VAL A 206 12.50 -32.81 -1.79
N LEU A 207 11.17 -32.66 -1.81
CA LEU A 207 10.27 -33.11 -0.77
C LEU A 207 9.40 -34.26 -1.27
N GLU A 208 9.09 -35.19 -0.38
CA GLU A 208 8.09 -36.25 -0.56
C GLU A 208 6.86 -36.03 0.32
N ASN A 209 5.71 -36.53 -0.14
CA ASN A 209 4.40 -36.38 0.53
C ASN A 209 4.13 -34.90 0.83
N VAL A 210 4.09 -34.10 -0.24
CA VAL A 210 3.98 -32.65 -0.12
C VAL A 210 2.53 -32.28 0.11
N GLU A 211 2.28 -31.64 1.23
CA GLU A 211 0.99 -31.07 1.60
C GLU A 211 1.08 -29.55 1.61
N ARG A 212 -0.03 -28.87 1.35
CA ARG A 212 -0.16 -27.41 1.56
C ARG A 212 -1.27 -27.11 2.55
N ILE A 213 -1.16 -25.97 3.22
CA ILE A 213 -2.29 -25.47 3.98
C ILE A 213 -3.37 -24.94 3.02
N ARG A 214 -4.61 -25.41 3.20
CA ARG A 214 -5.78 -24.91 2.50
C ARG A 214 -7.02 -25.10 3.34
N ASN A 215 -7.89 -24.09 3.41
CA ASN A 215 -9.14 -24.15 4.18
C ASN A 215 -8.93 -24.63 5.63
N GLY A 216 -7.88 -24.13 6.28
CA GLY A 216 -7.55 -24.44 7.68
C GLY A 216 -7.03 -25.86 7.94
N LYS A 217 -6.64 -26.61 6.91
CA LYS A 217 -6.11 -27.98 7.04
C LYS A 217 -4.97 -28.23 6.06
N TRP A 218 -4.18 -29.26 6.33
CA TRP A 218 -3.19 -29.77 5.38
C TRP A 218 -3.88 -30.63 4.32
N GLU A 219 -3.61 -30.34 3.05
CA GLU A 219 -4.12 -31.08 1.90
C GLU A 219 -2.97 -31.59 1.04
N ASP A 220 -3.04 -32.84 0.62
CA ASP A 220 -2.06 -33.44 -0.31
C ASP A 220 -2.02 -32.67 -1.63
N VAL A 221 -0.81 -32.39 -2.11
CA VAL A 221 -0.56 -31.69 -3.37
C VAL A 221 0.04 -32.65 -4.38
N GLN A 222 1.17 -33.26 -4.03
CA GLN A 222 1.89 -34.17 -4.91
C GLN A 222 2.83 -35.08 -4.13
N ALA A 223 3.09 -36.27 -4.68
CA ALA A 223 3.98 -37.25 -4.08
C ALA A 223 5.43 -36.75 -3.95
N THR A 224 5.90 -35.94 -4.89
CA THR A 224 7.25 -35.38 -4.89
C THR A 224 7.26 -33.98 -5.48
N MET A 225 7.94 -33.01 -4.85
CA MET A 225 8.12 -31.64 -5.36
C MET A 225 9.58 -31.21 -5.25
N SER A 226 10.13 -30.60 -6.30
CA SER A 226 11.39 -29.87 -6.23
C SER A 226 11.10 -28.38 -6.04
N ILE A 227 11.72 -27.77 -5.03
CA ILE A 227 11.54 -26.35 -4.70
C ILE A 227 12.91 -25.68 -4.63
N PRO A 228 13.17 -24.66 -5.47
CA PRO A 228 14.38 -23.86 -5.37
C PRO A 228 14.34 -22.97 -4.13
N TYR A 229 15.52 -22.71 -3.56
CA TYR A 229 15.72 -21.82 -2.42
C TYR A 229 16.94 -20.91 -2.63
N THR A 230 17.11 -19.91 -1.78
CA THR A 230 18.35 -19.13 -1.69
C THR A 230 19.07 -19.41 -0.37
N THR A 231 20.39 -19.44 -0.41
CA THR A 231 21.25 -19.57 0.79
C THR A 231 21.40 -18.26 1.57
N ASP A 232 20.97 -17.13 1.01
CA ASP A 232 21.03 -15.81 1.66
C ASP A 232 20.05 -15.71 2.84
N LEU A 233 19.06 -16.60 2.90
CA LEU A 233 18.03 -16.64 3.94
C LEU A 233 18.36 -17.72 4.96
N PRO A 234 18.38 -17.41 6.27
CA PRO A 234 18.77 -18.37 7.30
C PRO A 234 17.80 -19.55 7.38
N LEU A 235 18.35 -20.74 7.55
CA LEU A 235 17.63 -21.99 7.80
C LEU A 235 17.63 -22.30 9.29
N TYR A 236 16.51 -22.82 9.82
CA TYR A 236 16.38 -23.10 11.24
C TYR A 236 15.94 -24.54 11.52
N SER A 237 16.29 -25.03 12.72
CA SER A 237 15.72 -26.23 13.32
C SER A 237 15.73 -26.08 14.84
N GLY A 238 14.57 -26.30 15.48
CA GLY A 238 14.43 -26.21 16.95
C GLY A 238 14.93 -24.89 17.55
N GLY A 239 14.59 -23.76 16.93
CA GLY A 239 15.05 -22.44 17.38
C GLY A 239 16.45 -22.01 16.91
N GLN A 240 17.28 -22.94 16.43
CA GLN A 240 18.69 -22.67 16.13
C GLN A 240 18.93 -22.50 14.63
N LYS A 241 19.78 -21.54 14.26
CA LYS A 241 20.26 -21.38 12.88
C LYS A 241 21.13 -22.57 12.52
N ILE A 242 20.89 -23.16 11.35
CA ILE A 242 21.68 -24.27 10.83
C ILE A 242 22.21 -23.92 9.43
N SER A 243 23.36 -24.49 9.09
CA SER A 243 23.93 -24.35 7.75
C SER A 243 23.17 -25.22 6.74
N TYR A 244 22.91 -24.68 5.54
CA TYR A 244 22.38 -25.45 4.41
C TYR A 244 23.25 -26.67 4.06
N GLN A 245 24.55 -26.62 4.37
CA GLN A 245 25.47 -27.75 4.17
C GLN A 245 25.05 -28.99 4.98
N ASN A 246 24.34 -28.78 6.09
CA ASN A 246 23.88 -29.83 6.99
C ASN A 246 22.55 -30.46 6.55
N LEU A 247 21.86 -29.95 5.52
CA LEU A 247 20.57 -30.50 5.06
C LEU A 247 20.62 -32.00 4.75
N LYS A 248 21.77 -32.50 4.29
CA LYS A 248 22.00 -33.94 4.05
C LYS A 248 21.76 -34.82 5.29
N TYR A 249 21.92 -34.28 6.49
CA TYR A 249 21.69 -34.98 7.75
C TYR A 249 20.23 -34.92 8.23
N TYR A 250 19.39 -34.11 7.59
CA TYR A 250 17.97 -33.97 7.92
C TYR A 250 17.06 -34.74 6.97
N LYS A 251 17.60 -35.67 6.17
CA LYS A 251 16.81 -36.54 5.31
C LYS A 251 15.75 -37.29 6.11
N GLY A 252 14.52 -37.30 5.60
CA GLY A 252 13.34 -37.88 6.23
C GLY A 252 12.63 -36.97 7.24
N LYS A 253 13.24 -35.85 7.64
CA LYS A 253 12.58 -34.86 8.51
C LYS A 253 11.57 -34.05 7.71
N THR A 254 10.49 -33.65 8.39
CA THR A 254 9.52 -32.70 7.83
C THR A 254 10.14 -31.32 7.76
N VAL A 255 9.98 -30.65 6.63
CA VAL A 255 10.35 -29.24 6.42
C VAL A 255 9.08 -28.46 6.16
N TYR A 256 8.92 -27.34 6.86
CA TYR A 256 7.88 -26.35 6.56
C TYR A 256 8.48 -25.22 5.77
N MET A 257 7.71 -24.69 4.82
CA MET A 257 8.18 -23.67 3.90
C MET A 257 7.10 -22.67 3.58
N ALA A 258 7.47 -21.39 3.58
CA ALA A 258 6.73 -20.36 2.88
C ALA A 258 7.30 -20.17 1.48
N VAL A 259 6.44 -20.33 0.48
CA VAL A 259 6.79 -20.25 -0.93
C VAL A 259 6.12 -19.04 -1.56
N LYS A 260 6.85 -18.35 -2.43
CA LYS A 260 6.33 -17.26 -3.28
C LYS A 260 6.41 -17.65 -4.75
N ASP A 261 5.67 -16.93 -5.58
CA ASP A 261 5.81 -17.04 -7.03
C ASP A 261 6.99 -16.19 -7.50
N PHE A 262 7.94 -16.82 -8.18
CA PHE A 262 9.10 -16.18 -8.76
C PHE A 262 9.17 -16.53 -10.25
N PHE A 263 8.66 -15.63 -11.09
CA PHE A 263 8.53 -15.81 -12.54
C PHE A 263 7.76 -17.09 -12.92
N GLY A 264 6.61 -17.33 -12.28
CA GLY A 264 5.76 -18.50 -12.55
C GLY A 264 6.27 -19.81 -11.95
N LYS A 265 7.35 -19.77 -11.15
CA LYS A 265 7.90 -20.93 -10.44
C LYS A 265 7.84 -20.69 -8.93
N ASN A 266 7.56 -21.76 -8.20
CA ASN A 266 7.65 -21.74 -6.74
C ASN A 266 9.09 -21.49 -6.31
N ARG A 267 9.32 -20.59 -5.34
CA ARG A 267 10.61 -20.43 -4.65
C ARG A 267 10.39 -20.31 -3.14
N ALA A 268 11.18 -21.04 -2.36
CA ALA A 268 11.16 -20.95 -0.91
C ALA A 268 11.81 -19.64 -0.42
N GLU A 269 11.09 -18.90 0.43
CA GLU A 269 11.56 -17.65 1.04
C GLU A 269 11.77 -17.79 2.56
N LYS A 270 11.18 -18.80 3.19
CA LYS A 270 11.51 -19.16 4.58
C LYS A 270 11.32 -20.65 4.77
N MET A 271 12.24 -21.28 5.50
CA MET A 271 12.24 -22.71 5.75
C MET A 271 12.62 -23.02 7.19
N ILE A 272 11.95 -24.03 7.75
CA ILE A 272 12.25 -24.55 9.08
C ILE A 272 12.09 -26.06 9.08
N ILE A 273 13.04 -26.75 9.72
CA ILE A 273 13.06 -28.21 9.82
C ILE A 273 12.48 -28.62 11.17
N LYS A 274 11.41 -29.42 11.13
CA LYS A 274 10.78 -29.99 12.31
C LYS A 274 11.80 -30.81 13.11
N GLY A 275 11.93 -30.50 14.38
CA GLY A 275 12.78 -31.21 15.33
C GLY A 275 12.12 -32.49 15.84
N GLN A 276 10.98 -32.34 16.52
CA GLN A 276 10.29 -33.38 17.31
C GLN A 276 8.88 -33.70 16.76
N TYR A 277 7.84 -33.42 17.55
CA TYR A 277 6.45 -33.79 17.27
C TYR A 277 5.64 -32.55 16.91
N GLU A 278 4.84 -32.69 15.86
CA GLU A 278 3.96 -31.64 15.37
C GLU A 278 2.66 -31.60 16.19
N SER A 279 2.13 -30.42 16.42
CA SER A 279 0.77 -30.20 16.92
C SER A 279 0.21 -28.92 16.30
N ASP A 280 -1.02 -28.99 15.81
CA ASP A 280 -1.71 -27.85 15.20
C ASP A 280 -2.69 -27.23 16.20
N PHE A 281 -2.72 -25.90 16.25
CA PHE A 281 -3.64 -25.11 17.05
C PHE A 281 -4.31 -24.05 16.17
N SER A 282 -5.58 -23.76 16.43
CA SER A 282 -6.30 -22.66 15.79
C SER A 282 -7.10 -21.94 16.87
N ASP A 283 -6.63 -20.78 17.29
CA ASP A 283 -7.22 -20.02 18.39
C ASP A 283 -6.76 -18.55 18.38
N LYS A 284 -7.37 -17.74 19.23
CA LYS A 284 -6.94 -16.37 19.49
C LYS A 284 -5.62 -16.35 20.26
N ILE A 285 -4.72 -15.44 19.90
CA ILE A 285 -3.53 -15.10 20.69
C ILE A 285 -3.99 -14.16 21.80
N GLU A 286 -3.92 -14.59 23.06
CA GLU A 286 -4.35 -13.77 24.19
C GLU A 286 -3.31 -12.72 24.56
N ASP A 287 -2.04 -13.14 24.61
CA ASP A 287 -0.92 -12.30 24.98
C ASP A 287 0.36 -12.71 24.23
N VAL A 288 1.28 -11.76 24.10
CA VAL A 288 2.59 -11.96 23.48
C VAL A 288 3.65 -11.33 24.37
N ASN A 289 4.60 -12.14 24.83
CA ASN A 289 5.79 -11.68 25.52
C ASN A 289 6.99 -11.67 24.56
N TRP A 290 7.27 -10.50 23.97
CA TRP A 290 8.40 -10.33 23.04
C TRP A 290 9.77 -10.47 23.71
N TYR A 291 9.87 -10.25 25.03
CA TYR A 291 11.13 -10.41 25.77
C TYR A 291 11.52 -11.89 25.88
N THR A 292 10.56 -12.75 26.23
CA THR A 292 10.79 -14.20 26.32
C THR A 292 10.52 -14.93 25.01
N GLN A 293 10.03 -14.23 23.98
CA GLN A 293 9.57 -14.80 22.71
C GLN A 293 8.55 -15.92 22.92
N ALA A 294 7.53 -15.64 23.71
CA ALA A 294 6.44 -16.57 24.02
C ALA A 294 5.08 -15.94 23.75
N LEU A 295 4.11 -16.75 23.36
CA LEU A 295 2.71 -16.35 23.21
C LEU A 295 1.80 -17.34 23.93
N GLU A 296 0.65 -16.84 24.36
CA GLU A 296 -0.42 -17.63 24.95
C GLU A 296 -1.63 -17.63 24.01
N LEU A 297 -2.17 -18.81 23.74
CA LEU A 297 -3.42 -18.98 23.00
C LEU A 297 -4.63 -19.03 23.94
N GLY A 298 -5.83 -18.71 23.45
CA GLY A 298 -7.09 -18.70 24.21
C GLY A 298 -7.46 -20.04 24.86
N ASN A 299 -6.92 -21.15 24.34
CA ASN A 299 -7.00 -22.46 24.96
C ASN A 299 -5.95 -22.72 26.07
N ASN A 300 -5.29 -21.67 26.57
CA ASN A 300 -4.23 -21.69 27.57
C ASN A 300 -2.97 -22.48 27.16
N ARG A 301 -2.70 -22.58 25.84
CA ARG A 301 -1.46 -23.16 25.35
C ARG A 301 -0.39 -22.09 25.23
N ASN A 302 0.73 -22.33 25.90
CA ASN A 302 1.91 -21.49 25.83
C ASN A 302 2.89 -22.04 24.79
N LEU A 303 3.32 -21.16 23.89
CA LEU A 303 4.16 -21.48 22.75
C LEU A 303 5.33 -20.51 22.69
N ASN A 304 6.55 -21.03 22.58
CA ASN A 304 7.70 -20.19 22.24
C ASN A 304 7.68 -19.90 20.73
N PHE A 305 8.31 -18.82 20.31
CA PHE A 305 8.62 -18.54 18.91
C PHE A 305 10.05 -18.01 18.81
N HIS A 306 10.57 -17.90 17.60
CA HIS A 306 11.91 -17.38 17.36
C HIS A 306 12.02 -16.74 15.98
N GLU A 307 13.18 -16.16 15.67
CA GLU A 307 13.47 -15.51 14.37
C GLU A 307 13.22 -16.42 13.13
N GLY A 308 13.28 -17.73 13.34
CA GLY A 308 13.05 -18.75 12.32
C GLY A 308 11.58 -19.12 12.11
N THR A 309 10.69 -18.80 13.04
CA THR A 309 9.25 -19.06 12.93
C THR A 309 8.70 -18.40 11.67
N ILE A 310 7.97 -19.15 10.85
CA ILE A 310 7.33 -18.65 9.64
C ILE A 310 6.06 -17.92 10.05
N ILE A 311 6.08 -16.59 9.99
CA ILE A 311 4.93 -15.77 10.39
C ILE A 311 4.32 -15.16 9.14
N VAL A 312 3.06 -15.50 8.88
CA VAL A 312 2.28 -14.97 7.76
C VAL A 312 1.20 -14.05 8.32
N LYS A 313 1.25 -12.78 7.92
CA LYS A 313 0.26 -11.76 8.24
C LYS A 313 -0.15 -11.07 6.96
N ASN A 314 -1.44 -10.91 6.71
CA ASN A 314 -1.96 -10.23 5.52
C ASN A 314 -1.31 -10.75 4.22
N GLY A 315 -1.19 -12.09 4.10
CA GLY A 315 -0.56 -12.77 2.97
C GLY A 315 0.96 -12.57 2.82
N ARG A 316 1.63 -11.93 3.78
CA ARG A 316 3.07 -11.58 3.71
C ARG A 316 3.86 -12.24 4.80
N LEU A 317 5.14 -12.47 4.53
CA LEU A 317 6.09 -12.87 5.57
C LEU A 317 6.47 -11.65 6.42
N VAL A 318 6.26 -11.76 7.72
CA VAL A 318 6.67 -10.75 8.72
C VAL A 318 7.68 -11.35 9.70
N ASP A 319 8.31 -10.49 10.51
CA ASP A 319 9.17 -10.95 11.60
C ASP A 319 8.37 -11.20 12.88
N ILE A 320 9.07 -11.54 13.97
CA ILE A 320 8.47 -11.83 15.27
C ILE A 320 7.69 -10.67 15.88
N TYR A 321 7.96 -9.43 15.47
CA TYR A 321 7.25 -8.24 15.96
C TYR A 321 5.95 -7.99 15.20
N GLY A 322 5.73 -8.69 14.08
CA GLY A 322 4.46 -8.69 13.35
C GLY A 322 3.38 -9.54 14.02
N ILE A 323 3.67 -10.23 15.13
CA ILE A 323 2.66 -10.98 15.91
C ILE A 323 1.89 -9.98 16.78
N ASN A 324 0.57 -9.95 16.60
CA ASN A 324 -0.32 -9.09 17.38
C ASN A 324 -1.08 -9.91 18.43
N ALA A 325 -1.13 -9.40 19.66
CA ALA A 325 -2.09 -9.89 20.65
C ALA A 325 -3.52 -9.67 20.12
N LYS A 326 -4.44 -10.54 20.54
CA LYS A 326 -5.85 -10.62 20.12
C LYS A 326 -6.10 -11.04 18.66
N ALA A 327 -5.04 -11.29 17.89
CA ALA A 327 -5.15 -11.87 16.57
C ALA A 327 -5.57 -13.35 16.66
N ASP A 328 -6.43 -13.78 15.75
CA ASP A 328 -6.79 -15.18 15.57
C ASP A 328 -5.75 -15.83 14.66
N ALA A 329 -5.23 -16.99 15.07
CA ALA A 329 -4.09 -17.60 14.43
C ALA A 329 -4.24 -19.11 14.26
N PHE A 330 -3.69 -19.61 13.16
CA PHE A 330 -3.29 -21.01 13.02
C PHE A 330 -1.82 -21.14 13.39
N VAL A 331 -1.50 -22.04 14.30
CA VAL A 331 -0.13 -22.29 14.76
C VAL A 331 0.23 -23.75 14.58
N VAL A 332 1.34 -23.99 13.89
CA VAL A 332 1.97 -25.31 13.80
C VAL A 332 3.13 -25.31 14.78
N ALA A 333 3.02 -26.13 15.81
CA ALA A 333 4.00 -26.23 16.88
C ALA A 333 4.85 -27.50 16.76
N ASP A 334 6.13 -27.37 17.08
CA ASP A 334 7.07 -28.46 17.28
C ASP A 334 7.45 -28.56 18.76
N GLY A 335 7.34 -29.76 19.33
CA GLY A 335 7.80 -30.00 20.69
C GLY A 335 7.26 -31.27 21.32
N ARG A 336 7.33 -31.32 22.65
CA ARG A 336 6.83 -32.46 23.44
C ARG A 336 6.22 -31.95 24.75
N GLY A 337 5.01 -32.41 25.05
CA GLY A 337 4.33 -32.05 26.30
C GLY A 337 4.03 -30.55 26.35
N SER A 338 4.54 -29.85 27.37
CA SER A 338 4.35 -28.40 27.55
C SER A 338 5.42 -27.54 26.90
N THR A 339 6.52 -28.11 26.39
CA THR A 339 7.57 -27.35 25.69
C THR A 339 7.29 -27.38 24.20
N LEU A 340 6.50 -26.41 23.74
CA LEU A 340 6.09 -26.25 22.35
C LEU A 340 6.70 -24.97 21.77
N THR A 341 7.20 -25.05 20.54
CA THR A 341 7.75 -23.91 19.79
C THR A 341 7.02 -23.80 18.47
N ALA A 342 6.54 -22.62 18.10
CA ALA A 342 5.86 -22.38 16.85
C ALA A 342 6.86 -22.41 15.67
N ASP A 343 6.65 -23.34 14.74
CA ASP A 343 7.35 -23.36 13.45
C ASP A 343 6.64 -22.46 12.44
N VAL A 344 5.30 -22.41 12.50
CA VAL A 344 4.45 -21.58 11.63
C VAL A 344 3.40 -20.87 12.47
N ILE A 345 3.21 -19.57 12.23
CA ILE A 345 2.10 -18.77 12.75
C ILE A 345 1.45 -18.08 11.55
N TYR A 346 0.20 -18.43 11.25
CA TYR A 346 -0.60 -17.79 10.21
C TYR A 346 -1.70 -16.99 10.89
N LEU A 347 -1.65 -15.66 10.76
CA LEU A 347 -2.67 -14.76 11.31
C LEU A 347 -3.85 -14.66 10.35
N TYR A 348 -5.07 -14.82 10.87
CA TYR A 348 -6.31 -14.80 10.10
C TYR A 348 -6.92 -13.42 9.95
N ASN A 349 -6.56 -12.47 10.82
CA ASN A 349 -7.15 -11.15 10.84
C ASN A 349 -6.95 -10.44 9.51
N GLU A 350 -8.06 -10.00 8.95
CA GLU A 350 -8.15 -9.07 7.85
C GLU A 350 -9.09 -7.98 8.34
N ASP A 351 -8.70 -6.72 8.21
CA ASP A 351 -9.48 -5.58 8.71
C ASP A 351 -9.85 -4.65 7.55
N ILE A 352 -10.80 -3.74 7.75
CA ILE A 352 -11.12 -2.69 6.76
C ILE A 352 -9.87 -1.87 6.43
N ASN A 353 -9.08 -1.53 7.45
CA ASN A 353 -7.85 -0.77 7.35
C ASN A 353 -6.63 -1.69 7.33
N ASN A 354 -5.72 -1.46 6.38
CA ASN A 354 -4.48 -2.26 6.26
C ASN A 354 -3.40 -1.81 7.25
N SER A 355 -3.45 -0.52 7.61
CA SER A 355 -2.60 0.19 8.56
C SER A 355 -3.38 1.38 9.11
N ASN A 356 -2.75 2.16 10.00
CA ASN A 356 -3.32 3.38 10.55
C ASN A 356 -3.01 4.66 9.73
N ILE A 357 -2.57 4.51 8.47
CA ILE A 357 -2.46 5.63 7.50
C ILE A 357 -3.85 6.10 7.05
N GLY A 358 -4.74 5.15 6.73
CA GLY A 358 -6.12 5.41 6.35
C GLY A 358 -7.07 5.33 7.54
N GLN A 359 -8.25 5.95 7.39
CA GLN A 359 -9.32 5.89 8.40
C GLN A 359 -10.62 5.42 7.76
N TYR A 360 -10.58 4.26 7.12
CA TYR A 360 -11.75 3.75 6.42
C TYR A 360 -12.78 3.18 7.36
N ASN A 361 -14.05 3.48 7.08
CA ASN A 361 -15.19 2.95 7.79
C ASN A 361 -16.24 2.43 6.81
N ILE A 362 -17.06 1.49 7.26
CA ILE A 362 -18.25 1.03 6.55
C ILE A 362 -19.47 1.43 7.38
N TYR A 363 -20.39 2.16 6.78
CA TYR A 363 -21.68 2.51 7.37
C TYR A 363 -22.83 1.83 6.64
N ALA A 364 -23.92 1.61 7.37
CA ALA A 364 -25.22 1.31 6.82
C ALA A 364 -26.26 2.21 7.51
N GLY A 365 -27.19 2.82 6.78
CA GLY A 365 -28.15 3.72 7.43
C GLY A 365 -29.18 4.31 6.51
N ARG A 366 -30.17 5.00 7.11
CA ARG A 366 -31.23 5.71 6.41
C ARG A 366 -30.73 7.12 6.04
N LEU A 367 -30.87 7.49 4.78
CA LEU A 367 -30.51 8.81 4.25
C LEU A 367 -31.59 9.81 4.66
N ASP A 368 -31.27 10.74 5.54
CA ASP A 368 -32.24 11.68 6.12
C ASP A 368 -32.26 13.02 5.39
N VAL A 369 -31.08 13.62 5.21
CA VAL A 369 -30.91 14.90 4.51
C VAL A 369 -29.74 14.77 3.56
N ILE A 370 -29.94 15.17 2.31
CA ILE A 370 -28.87 15.29 1.32
C ILE A 370 -28.82 16.76 0.90
N LEU A 371 -27.66 17.38 1.07
CA LEU A 371 -27.31 18.73 0.59
C LEU A 371 -26.18 18.62 -0.42
N GLU A 372 -25.85 19.71 -1.14
CA GLU A 372 -24.90 19.68 -2.26
C GLU A 372 -23.58 18.92 -2.04
N SER A 373 -23.05 18.91 -0.81
CA SER A 373 -21.80 18.22 -0.44
C SER A 373 -21.89 17.38 0.82
N THR A 374 -23.07 17.21 1.42
CA THR A 374 -23.24 16.46 2.67
C THR A 374 -24.45 15.55 2.64
N VAL A 375 -24.32 14.41 3.32
CA VAL A 375 -25.44 13.52 3.58
C VAL A 375 -25.48 13.20 5.07
N THR A 376 -26.65 13.39 5.67
CA THR A 376 -26.92 13.03 7.06
C THR A 376 -27.61 11.67 7.09
N LEU A 377 -27.03 10.75 7.87
CA LEU A 377 -27.63 9.47 8.17
C LEU A 377 -28.37 9.54 9.50
N LYS A 378 -29.55 8.93 9.58
CA LYS A 378 -30.25 8.67 10.85
C LYS A 378 -30.36 7.18 11.11
N ASN A 379 -30.42 6.80 12.40
CA ASN A 379 -30.47 5.40 12.83
C ASN A 379 -29.42 4.54 12.11
N PHE A 380 -28.19 5.06 12.06
CA PHE A 380 -27.12 4.47 11.28
C PHE A 380 -26.41 3.37 12.06
N TYR A 381 -25.63 2.59 11.34
CA TYR A 381 -24.79 1.52 11.84
C TYR A 381 -23.39 1.73 11.29
N VAL A 382 -22.38 1.41 12.08
CA VAL A 382 -20.99 1.35 11.65
C VAL A 382 -20.48 -0.06 11.84
N LEU A 383 -19.71 -0.57 10.88
CA LEU A 383 -19.05 -1.87 11.02
C LEU A 383 -17.81 -1.69 11.90
N ASN A 384 -17.93 -2.10 13.17
CA ASN A 384 -16.88 -2.03 14.17
C ASN A 384 -16.44 -3.44 14.55
N GLN A 385 -15.13 -3.72 14.48
CA GLN A 385 -14.56 -5.04 14.78
C GLN A 385 -15.33 -6.21 14.12
N ASN A 386 -15.68 -6.05 12.84
CA ASN A 386 -16.39 -7.05 12.02
C ASN A 386 -17.89 -7.23 12.36
N GLU A 387 -18.48 -6.36 13.17
CA GLU A 387 -19.89 -6.39 13.57
C GLU A 387 -20.58 -5.04 13.39
N TRP A 388 -21.90 -5.08 13.15
CA TRP A 388 -22.71 -3.88 13.03
C TRP A 388 -23.04 -3.31 14.40
N GLU A 389 -22.59 -2.10 14.68
CA GLU A 389 -22.92 -1.34 15.89
C GLU A 389 -23.93 -0.25 15.55
N SER A 390 -25.06 -0.20 16.27
CA SER A 390 -26.19 0.69 16.00
C SER A 390 -26.11 2.01 16.75
N PHE A 391 -26.44 3.11 16.07
CA PHE A 391 -26.50 4.46 16.63
C PHE A 391 -27.82 5.14 16.27
N SER A 392 -28.56 5.61 17.29
CA SER A 392 -29.81 6.34 17.09
C SER A 392 -29.63 7.83 16.78
N LYS A 393 -28.39 8.31 16.77
CA LYS A 393 -28.05 9.70 16.47
C LYS A 393 -27.92 9.92 14.96
N GLU A 394 -27.78 11.18 14.59
CA GLU A 394 -27.39 11.57 13.24
C GLU A 394 -25.87 11.45 13.04
N LYS A 395 -25.47 11.14 11.82
CA LYS A 395 -24.08 11.18 11.35
C LYS A 395 -24.03 11.94 10.04
N GLU A 396 -23.32 13.07 10.05
CA GLU A 396 -22.98 13.79 8.83
C GLU A 396 -21.77 13.14 8.15
N LEU A 397 -21.88 12.95 6.84
CA LEU A 397 -20.81 12.50 5.95
C LEU A 397 -20.70 13.46 4.75
N TYR A 398 -19.53 13.51 4.14
CA TYR A 398 -19.22 14.40 3.04
C TYR A 398 -19.11 13.64 1.73
N TYR A 399 -19.62 14.19 0.64
CA TYR A 399 -19.43 13.65 -0.69
C TYR A 399 -19.06 14.75 -1.68
N ASP A 400 -18.43 14.37 -2.77
CA ASP A 400 -17.91 15.30 -3.78
C ASP A 400 -18.01 14.69 -5.19
N ASN A 401 -17.43 15.39 -6.17
CA ASN A 401 -17.45 14.98 -7.57
C ASN A 401 -16.70 13.65 -7.83
N ASP A 402 -15.82 13.24 -6.94
CA ASP A 402 -15.06 11.99 -7.04
C ASP A 402 -15.76 10.84 -6.28
N THR A 403 -16.82 11.12 -5.51
CA THR A 403 -17.61 10.10 -4.83
C THR A 403 -18.34 9.21 -5.85
N PHE A 404 -18.21 7.89 -5.70
CA PHE A 404 -18.99 6.94 -6.48
C PHE A 404 -20.35 6.68 -5.81
N ILE A 405 -21.43 6.94 -6.54
CA ILE A 405 -22.81 6.76 -6.06
C ILE A 405 -23.52 5.80 -7.01
N TYR A 406 -24.10 4.73 -6.48
CA TYR A 406 -24.81 3.72 -7.27
C TYR A 406 -26.22 3.49 -6.74
N ASP A 407 -27.20 3.61 -7.62
CA ASP A 407 -28.60 3.36 -7.35
C ASP A 407 -28.92 1.92 -7.74
N LEU A 408 -29.10 1.07 -6.74
CA LEU A 408 -29.31 -0.37 -6.92
C LEU A 408 -30.67 -0.66 -7.56
N GLU A 409 -31.69 0.12 -7.22
CA GLU A 409 -33.06 -0.04 -7.72
C GLU A 409 -33.16 0.19 -9.23
N ASN A 410 -32.37 1.16 -9.73
CA ASN A 410 -32.35 1.54 -11.13
C ASN A 410 -31.13 0.97 -11.89
N GLY A 411 -30.22 0.26 -11.21
CA GLY A 411 -29.03 -0.36 -11.78
C GLY A 411 -28.10 0.63 -12.48
N LYS A 412 -27.85 1.81 -11.88
CA LYS A 412 -27.03 2.85 -12.53
C LYS A 412 -26.21 3.71 -11.58
N LYS A 413 -25.10 4.22 -12.10
CA LYS A 413 -24.31 5.27 -11.45
C LYS A 413 -25.10 6.59 -11.43
N VAL A 414 -25.02 7.30 -10.31
CA VAL A 414 -25.66 8.59 -10.06
C VAL A 414 -24.59 9.67 -9.93
N ALA A 415 -24.80 10.82 -10.56
CA ALA A 415 -23.93 11.97 -10.37
C ALA A 415 -24.27 12.70 -9.05
N PRO A 416 -23.31 13.31 -8.33
CA PRO A 416 -23.56 14.04 -7.09
C PRO A 416 -24.69 15.07 -7.16
N LYS A 417 -24.80 15.80 -8.29
CA LYS A 417 -25.90 16.74 -8.54
C LYS A 417 -27.27 16.04 -8.61
N GLU A 418 -27.33 14.85 -9.20
CA GLU A 418 -28.57 14.07 -9.23
C GLU A 418 -28.89 13.45 -7.88
N PHE A 419 -27.88 13.07 -7.11
CA PHE A 419 -28.03 12.52 -5.77
C PHE A 419 -28.69 13.53 -4.83
N TYR A 420 -28.27 14.80 -4.89
CA TYR A 420 -28.92 15.91 -4.17
C TYR A 420 -30.32 16.25 -4.70
N ALA A 421 -30.53 16.20 -6.02
CA ALA A 421 -31.76 16.73 -6.63
C ALA A 421 -32.93 15.73 -6.71
N LYS A 422 -32.72 14.45 -6.36
CA LYS A 422 -33.73 13.39 -6.47
C LYS A 422 -34.22 12.93 -5.11
N ASP A 423 -35.30 12.14 -5.11
CA ASP A 423 -36.00 11.65 -3.93
C ASP A 423 -35.27 10.50 -3.20
N TYR A 424 -33.95 10.61 -2.97
CA TYR A 424 -33.17 9.64 -2.16
C TYR A 424 -33.34 9.89 -0.65
N ALA A 425 -33.61 11.13 -0.27
CA ALA A 425 -33.97 11.56 1.07
C ALA A 425 -35.16 12.54 0.94
N VAL A 426 -36.23 12.33 1.70
CA VAL A 426 -37.48 13.10 1.58
C VAL A 426 -38.06 13.39 2.96
N ASP A 427 -38.70 14.55 3.10
CA ASP A 427 -39.53 14.83 4.27
C ASP A 427 -40.83 14.01 4.16
N GLU A 428 -40.86 12.86 4.84
CA GLU A 428 -41.96 11.90 4.84
C GLU A 428 -43.26 12.46 5.43
N ASP A 429 -43.21 13.58 6.16
CA ASP A 429 -44.39 14.23 6.75
C ASP A 429 -45.11 15.18 5.77
N THR A 430 -44.58 15.36 4.56
CA THR A 430 -45.16 16.25 3.53
C THR A 430 -46.24 15.57 2.69
N ASP A 431 -47.22 16.35 2.24
CA ASP A 431 -48.24 15.88 1.27
C ASP A 431 -47.59 15.33 0.00
N TYR A 432 -46.49 15.96 -0.47
CA TYR A 432 -45.73 15.50 -1.63
C TYR A 432 -45.21 14.07 -1.47
N ALA A 433 -44.59 13.76 -0.32
CA ALA A 433 -44.08 12.42 -0.04
C ALA A 433 -45.21 11.41 0.14
N SER A 434 -46.28 11.79 0.87
CA SER A 434 -47.45 10.95 1.09
C SER A 434 -48.18 10.58 -0.20
N ASP A 435 -48.49 11.56 -1.05
CA ASP A 435 -49.22 11.37 -2.32
C ASP A 435 -48.46 10.48 -3.31
N ARG A 436 -47.13 10.48 -3.22
CA ARG A 436 -46.23 9.70 -4.09
C ARG A 436 -45.70 8.42 -3.46
N GLY A 437 -46.04 8.15 -2.20
CA GLY A 437 -45.52 7.00 -1.45
C GLY A 437 -44.00 7.01 -1.32
N LEU A 438 -43.38 8.19 -1.26
CA LEU A 438 -41.93 8.34 -1.14
C LEU A 438 -41.50 8.09 0.30
N LYS A 439 -40.31 7.51 0.43
CA LYS A 439 -39.65 7.23 1.70
C LYS A 439 -38.16 7.45 1.53
N ASP A 440 -37.49 7.71 2.64
CA ASP A 440 -36.03 7.78 2.65
C ASP A 440 -35.42 6.46 2.21
N TRP A 441 -34.37 6.58 1.42
CA TRP A 441 -33.58 5.43 1.01
C TRP A 441 -32.55 5.09 2.08
N HIS A 442 -31.89 3.98 1.87
CA HIS A 442 -30.85 3.45 2.73
C HIS A 442 -29.59 3.24 1.92
N GLY A 443 -28.43 3.30 2.56
CA GLY A 443 -27.16 3.10 1.87
C GLY A 443 -26.16 2.24 2.63
N TYR A 444 -25.35 1.48 1.88
CA TYR A 444 -24.06 0.98 2.33
C TYR A 444 -22.97 1.91 1.84
N ILE A 445 -22.14 2.39 2.76
CA ILE A 445 -21.26 3.53 2.53
C ILE A 445 -19.86 3.16 2.98
N TYR A 446 -18.88 3.28 2.09
CA TYR A 446 -17.46 3.18 2.40
C TYR A 446 -16.84 4.58 2.42
N THR A 447 -16.22 4.95 3.53
CA THR A 447 -15.65 6.29 3.74
C THR A 447 -14.17 6.24 4.02
N ASP A 448 -13.45 7.34 3.75
CA ASP A 448 -12.15 7.68 4.32
C ASP A 448 -12.34 8.85 5.30
N GLY A 449 -12.18 8.57 6.59
CA GLY A 449 -12.72 9.44 7.64
C GLY A 449 -14.22 9.61 7.46
N ASP A 450 -14.66 10.86 7.30
CA ASP A 450 -16.07 11.22 7.07
C ASP A 450 -16.38 11.49 5.58
N ARG A 451 -15.40 11.36 4.69
CA ARG A 451 -15.58 11.53 3.24
C ARG A 451 -15.99 10.21 2.60
N ILE A 452 -17.07 10.21 1.85
CA ILE A 452 -17.57 9.03 1.12
C ILE A 452 -16.71 8.79 -0.13
N CYS A 453 -16.07 7.61 -0.19
CA CYS A 453 -15.44 7.13 -1.41
C CYS A 453 -16.47 6.43 -2.32
N GLY A 454 -17.34 5.62 -1.72
CA GLY A 454 -18.36 4.87 -2.45
C GLY A 454 -19.64 4.66 -1.62
N ILE A 455 -20.80 4.78 -2.27
CA ILE A 455 -22.11 4.51 -1.68
C ILE A 455 -23.00 3.75 -2.67
N VAL A 456 -23.64 2.69 -2.17
CA VAL A 456 -24.73 2.00 -2.85
C VAL A 456 -26.03 2.33 -2.12
N VAL A 457 -27.05 2.81 -2.84
CA VAL A 457 -28.34 3.20 -2.28
C VAL A 457 -29.48 2.30 -2.76
N GLN A 458 -30.41 2.02 -1.86
CA GLN A 458 -31.58 1.16 -2.08
C GLN A 458 -32.78 1.61 -1.25
N LYS A 459 -34.01 1.26 -1.64
CA LYS A 459 -35.21 1.75 -0.91
C LYS A 459 -35.36 1.13 0.47
N LYS A 460 -34.92 -0.12 0.65
CA LYS A 460 -35.08 -0.87 1.91
C LYS A 460 -33.72 -1.31 2.41
N LEU A 461 -33.47 -1.14 3.70
CA LEU A 461 -32.30 -1.70 4.34
C LEU A 461 -32.47 -3.22 4.52
N ASP A 462 -31.44 -3.99 4.15
CA ASP A 462 -31.41 -5.41 4.45
C ASP A 462 -31.31 -5.67 5.96
N SER A 463 -31.58 -6.90 6.38
CA SER A 463 -31.40 -7.27 7.78
C SER A 463 -29.92 -7.36 8.12
N LEU A 464 -29.39 -6.34 8.80
CA LEU A 464 -28.00 -6.33 9.28
C LEU A 464 -27.70 -7.47 10.26
N LEU A 465 -28.71 -7.99 10.96
CA LEU A 465 -28.58 -9.14 11.88
C LEU A 465 -28.27 -10.47 11.16
N ARG A 466 -28.62 -10.59 9.88
CA ARG A 466 -28.31 -11.76 9.05
C ARG A 466 -26.93 -11.68 8.43
N GLN A 467 -26.40 -10.47 8.32
CA GLN A 467 -25.12 -10.22 7.69
C GLN A 467 -23.99 -10.74 8.57
N ARG A 468 -22.92 -11.13 7.89
CA ARG A 468 -21.69 -11.56 8.53
C ARG A 468 -20.50 -11.03 7.77
N THR A 469 -19.41 -10.87 8.50
CA THR A 469 -18.13 -10.52 7.93
C THR A 469 -17.34 -11.79 7.64
N SER A 470 -16.79 -11.88 6.44
CA SER A 470 -15.98 -12.99 5.97
C SER A 470 -14.70 -12.47 5.34
N ASN A 471 -13.66 -13.30 5.33
CA ASN A 471 -12.44 -13.05 4.56
C ASN A 471 -12.02 -14.30 3.79
N GLY A 472 -11.10 -14.14 2.83
CA GLY A 472 -10.58 -15.25 2.04
C GLY A 472 -9.84 -14.80 0.78
N VAL A 473 -9.56 -15.75 -0.10
CA VAL A 473 -8.84 -15.51 -1.37
C VAL A 473 -9.70 -15.98 -2.54
N ILE A 474 -9.80 -15.17 -3.59
CA ILE A 474 -10.50 -15.58 -4.82
C ILE A 474 -9.76 -16.78 -5.44
N GLU A 475 -10.45 -17.91 -5.55
CA GLU A 475 -10.01 -19.06 -6.33
C GLU A 475 -10.40 -18.90 -7.80
N LYS A 476 -11.64 -18.47 -8.04
CA LYS A 476 -12.22 -18.29 -9.37
C LYS A 476 -13.29 -17.20 -9.32
N ILE A 477 -13.46 -16.48 -10.42
CA ILE A 477 -14.62 -15.62 -10.66
C ILE A 477 -15.25 -16.00 -12.00
N GLU A 478 -16.57 -15.98 -12.08
CA GLU A 478 -17.33 -16.23 -13.30
C GLU A 478 -18.61 -15.37 -13.34
N ASP A 479 -19.03 -15.01 -14.54
CA ASP A 479 -20.35 -14.44 -14.79
C ASP A 479 -21.33 -15.58 -15.08
N ASP A 480 -22.13 -15.94 -14.08
CA ASP A 480 -23.11 -17.03 -14.15
C ASP A 480 -24.43 -16.50 -14.74
N ALA A 481 -24.98 -17.21 -15.72
CA ALA A 481 -26.17 -16.76 -16.44
C ALA A 481 -27.44 -16.62 -15.56
N LEU A 482 -27.48 -17.23 -14.37
CA LEU A 482 -28.60 -17.16 -13.44
C LEU A 482 -28.31 -16.33 -12.20
N LEU A 483 -27.05 -16.31 -11.75
CA LEU A 483 -26.63 -15.68 -10.49
C LEU A 483 -25.82 -14.40 -10.68
N GLY A 484 -25.55 -14.02 -11.93
CA GLY A 484 -24.66 -12.92 -12.26
C GLY A 484 -23.22 -13.20 -11.83
N TRP A 485 -22.48 -12.14 -11.54
CA TRP A 485 -21.07 -12.25 -11.19
C TRP A 485 -20.91 -12.98 -9.85
N THR A 486 -20.21 -14.12 -9.88
CA THR A 486 -20.03 -15.00 -8.73
C THR A 486 -18.55 -15.30 -8.49
N MET A 487 -18.10 -15.05 -7.26
CA MET A 487 -16.77 -15.41 -6.78
C MET A 487 -16.79 -16.74 -6.03
N TYR A 488 -15.75 -17.54 -6.22
CA TYR A 488 -15.43 -18.73 -5.45
C TYR A 488 -14.24 -18.41 -4.56
N ILE A 489 -14.43 -18.52 -3.25
CA ILE A 489 -13.47 -18.06 -2.25
C ILE A 489 -12.92 -19.26 -1.49
N LYS A 490 -11.60 -19.46 -1.61
CA LYS A 490 -10.84 -20.43 -0.82
C LYS A 490 -10.25 -19.76 0.42
N ASP A 491 -9.77 -20.58 1.34
CA ASP A 491 -9.15 -20.15 2.60
C ASP A 491 -10.07 -19.20 3.37
N GLY A 492 -11.38 -19.49 3.32
CA GLY A 492 -12.41 -18.66 3.90
C GLY A 492 -12.38 -18.65 5.43
N LYS A 493 -12.65 -17.51 6.04
CA LYS A 493 -13.00 -17.41 7.47
C LYS A 493 -14.27 -16.58 7.63
N ASP A 494 -15.10 -16.96 8.59
CA ASP A 494 -16.28 -16.21 9.01
C ASP A 494 -16.03 -15.65 10.42
N TRP A 495 -16.29 -14.37 10.63
CA TRP A 495 -16.26 -13.79 11.97
C TRP A 495 -17.40 -14.36 12.82
N SER A 496 -17.07 -14.80 14.04
CA SER A 496 -18.05 -15.32 15.00
C SER A 496 -18.19 -14.38 16.19
N ALA A 497 -19.21 -13.55 16.18
CA ALA A 497 -19.52 -12.62 17.28
C ALA A 497 -19.56 -13.28 18.66
N ARG A 498 -20.21 -14.45 18.75
CA ARG A 498 -20.30 -15.23 19.99
C ARG A 498 -18.94 -15.63 20.59
N LYS A 499 -17.92 -15.79 19.75
CA LYS A 499 -16.59 -16.25 20.14
C LYS A 499 -15.52 -15.16 19.99
N GLU A 500 -15.92 -13.99 19.51
CA GLU A 500 -15.06 -12.86 19.17
C GLU A 500 -13.82 -13.27 18.36
N GLN A 501 -13.97 -14.18 17.39
CA GLN A 501 -12.84 -14.71 16.61
C GLN A 501 -13.21 -15.10 15.17
N TRP A 502 -12.23 -15.08 14.28
CA TRP A 502 -12.29 -15.64 12.93
C TRP A 502 -12.34 -17.16 12.96
N MET A 503 -13.40 -17.72 12.39
CA MET A 503 -13.61 -19.17 12.29
C MET A 503 -13.26 -19.66 10.89
N ALA A 504 -12.21 -20.48 10.78
CA ALA A 504 -11.81 -21.06 9.51
C ALA A 504 -12.88 -21.99 8.91
N LYS A 505 -13.11 -21.84 7.60
CA LYS A 505 -13.95 -22.71 6.80
C LYS A 505 -13.12 -23.87 6.27
N ASN A 506 -13.72 -25.06 6.23
CA ASN A 506 -13.08 -26.29 5.76
C ASN A 506 -13.25 -26.55 4.24
N SER A 507 -13.88 -25.61 3.53
CA SER A 507 -14.25 -25.70 2.12
C SER A 507 -14.35 -24.32 1.47
N THR A 508 -14.23 -24.28 0.15
CA THR A 508 -14.50 -23.10 -0.68
C THR A 508 -15.99 -22.73 -0.60
N PHE A 509 -16.30 -21.44 -0.57
CA PHE A 509 -17.68 -20.93 -0.59
C PHE A 509 -17.87 -19.90 -1.70
N LYS A 510 -19.13 -19.56 -2.01
CA LYS A 510 -19.46 -18.64 -3.10
C LYS A 510 -20.02 -17.32 -2.58
N VAL A 511 -19.78 -16.25 -3.32
CA VAL A 511 -20.36 -14.92 -3.09
C VAL A 511 -20.78 -14.30 -4.41
N THR A 512 -22.03 -13.85 -4.54
CA THR A 512 -22.55 -13.09 -5.68
C THR A 512 -22.27 -11.60 -5.51
N LEU A 513 -22.12 -10.89 -6.62
CA LEU A 513 -21.62 -9.50 -6.66
C LEU A 513 -22.62 -8.48 -7.22
N ASP A 514 -23.79 -8.91 -7.67
CA ASP A 514 -24.75 -8.06 -8.38
C ASP A 514 -25.19 -6.81 -7.59
N GLU A 515 -25.18 -6.90 -6.25
CA GLU A 515 -25.55 -5.82 -5.35
C GLU A 515 -24.37 -5.29 -4.51
N ALA A 516 -23.14 -5.70 -4.82
CA ALA A 516 -21.99 -5.43 -3.98
C ALA A 516 -21.33 -4.08 -4.31
N LEU A 517 -21.00 -3.30 -3.26
CA LEU A 517 -19.99 -2.25 -3.36
C LEU A 517 -18.60 -2.89 -3.34
N ILE A 518 -17.90 -2.91 -4.48
CA ILE A 518 -16.57 -3.52 -4.59
C ILE A 518 -15.49 -2.43 -4.60
N MET A 519 -14.63 -2.43 -3.59
CA MET A 519 -13.54 -1.46 -3.42
C MET A 519 -12.17 -2.10 -3.63
N LYS A 520 -11.28 -1.44 -4.38
CA LYS A 520 -9.86 -1.80 -4.52
C LYS A 520 -9.02 -0.53 -4.65
N ASP A 521 -7.99 -0.38 -3.82
CA ASP A 521 -7.12 0.80 -3.79
C ASP A 521 -7.92 2.13 -3.73
N ASP A 522 -8.88 2.21 -2.80
CA ASP A 522 -9.81 3.33 -2.56
C ASP A 522 -10.74 3.71 -3.72
N LYS A 523 -10.84 2.84 -4.73
CA LYS A 523 -11.70 3.06 -5.89
C LYS A 523 -12.74 1.96 -5.97
N VAL A 524 -13.94 2.35 -6.40
CA VAL A 524 -14.95 1.37 -6.80
C VAL A 524 -14.51 0.73 -8.10
N ILE A 525 -14.52 -0.60 -8.14
CA ILE A 525 -14.21 -1.40 -9.32
C ILE A 525 -15.41 -2.24 -9.75
N GLN A 526 -15.39 -2.70 -11.00
CA GLN A 526 -16.38 -3.65 -11.51
C GLN A 526 -15.97 -5.10 -11.20
N PRO A 527 -16.94 -6.05 -11.16
CA PRO A 527 -16.65 -7.45 -10.92
C PRO A 527 -15.60 -8.06 -11.85
N ASP A 528 -15.55 -7.68 -13.12
CA ASP A 528 -14.60 -8.20 -14.12
C ASP A 528 -13.15 -7.76 -13.88
N GLU A 529 -12.92 -6.78 -13.02
CA GLU A 529 -11.59 -6.32 -12.62
C GLU A 529 -10.96 -7.19 -11.50
N LEU A 530 -11.76 -8.05 -10.85
CA LEU A 530 -11.32 -8.97 -9.82
C LEU A 530 -10.53 -10.14 -10.43
N LYS A 531 -9.52 -10.60 -9.69
CA LYS A 531 -8.60 -11.64 -10.19
C LYS A 531 -8.47 -12.79 -9.21
N PRO A 532 -8.31 -14.03 -9.70
CA PRO A 532 -7.85 -15.14 -8.86
C PRO A 532 -6.57 -14.74 -8.09
N GLY A 533 -6.55 -15.02 -6.79
CA GLY A 533 -5.49 -14.62 -5.88
C GLY A 533 -5.75 -13.30 -5.13
N ASP A 534 -6.73 -12.48 -5.55
CA ASP A 534 -7.13 -11.30 -4.78
C ASP A 534 -7.62 -11.74 -3.38
N ARG A 535 -7.10 -11.09 -2.34
CA ARG A 535 -7.54 -11.26 -0.95
C ARG A 535 -8.72 -10.35 -0.67
N LEU A 536 -9.65 -10.81 0.15
CA LEU A 536 -10.93 -10.15 0.36
C LEU A 536 -11.26 -9.97 1.84
N TYR A 537 -11.91 -8.84 2.14
CA TYR A 537 -12.71 -8.59 3.33
C TYR A 537 -14.14 -8.29 2.88
N ILE A 538 -15.13 -9.02 3.39
CA ILE A 538 -16.48 -9.07 2.80
C ILE A 538 -17.52 -8.93 3.89
N VAL A 539 -18.45 -8.00 3.71
CA VAL A 539 -19.75 -7.98 4.40
C VAL A 539 -20.77 -8.63 3.48
N ARG A 540 -21.41 -9.71 3.93
CA ARG A 540 -22.37 -10.48 3.12
C ARG A 540 -23.61 -10.91 3.91
N ASP A 541 -24.75 -10.98 3.22
CA ASP A 541 -25.94 -11.71 3.68
C ASP A 541 -26.00 -13.06 2.97
N ASP A 542 -25.64 -14.13 3.70
CA ASP A 542 -25.43 -15.45 3.11
C ASP A 542 -24.50 -15.41 1.89
N MET A 543 -24.97 -15.71 0.67
CA MET A 543 -24.14 -15.65 -0.54
C MET A 543 -24.07 -14.25 -1.16
N GLU A 544 -24.89 -13.29 -0.75
CA GLU A 544 -24.94 -11.96 -1.37
C GLU A 544 -23.88 -11.04 -0.76
N GLY A 545 -22.91 -10.60 -1.56
CA GLY A 545 -21.97 -9.57 -1.15
C GLY A 545 -22.68 -8.21 -1.07
N LYS A 546 -22.51 -7.50 0.05
CA LYS A 546 -23.00 -6.12 0.22
C LYS A 546 -21.86 -5.11 0.11
N VAL A 547 -20.73 -5.41 0.77
CA VAL A 547 -19.47 -4.65 0.62
C VAL A 547 -18.32 -5.63 0.49
N VAL A 548 -17.49 -5.47 -0.55
CA VAL A 548 -16.34 -6.31 -0.84
C VAL A 548 -15.10 -5.42 -0.95
N LEU A 549 -14.14 -5.58 -0.05
CA LEU A 549 -12.87 -4.88 -0.10
C LEU A 549 -11.78 -5.83 -0.59
N VAL A 550 -11.07 -5.44 -1.64
CA VAL A 550 -9.90 -6.16 -2.15
C VAL A 550 -8.64 -5.67 -1.44
N LYS A 551 -7.82 -6.61 -0.97
CA LYS A 551 -6.72 -6.41 -0.03
C LYS A 551 -5.33 -6.52 -0.65
#